data_AF-A0A519MF15-F1
#
_entry.id   AF-A0A519MF15-F1
#
_cell.length_a   1.000
_cell.length_b   1.000
_cell.length_c   1.000
_cell.angle_alpha   90.00
_cell.angle_beta   90.00
_cell.angle_gamma   90.00
#
_symmetry.space_group_name_H-M   'P 1'
#
loop_
_entity.id
_entity.type
_entity.pdbx_description
1 polymer ?
#
loop_
_entity_poly.entity_id
_entity_poly.type
_entity_poly.pdbx_seq_one_letter_code
_entity_poly.pdbx_strand_id
1 'polypeptide(L)'
;MATQVGIEVPALLRALVAAGATVYGPDWPGQWRTLCLTQPPAFISCEEFEWMDAQERADAAQEWLHAAAQGGRRFLPFAQNGAGDAYCLTLGANALPHTVAPVALVPHDDDEAMVLHASFDDFAAAMLLQSMADLSHQMDEFSLEEAVAQTRLDVARTSALMPADSAERLQAMAGQVPQQQSVQDGPRARPRDVWALISQKQLAQELERLSTAQLRFSVVPRWELRSAPAQEVNAPAAVQSPAAPTWQSLAADPATRRQAIRAYQAEFGGDLPTAKAAVDALNPLSR
;
A
#
# COMPACT_ATOMS: atom_id res chain seq x y z
N MET A 1 -2.34 5.94 10.21
CA MET A 1 -1.59 5.26 9.14
C MET A 1 -1.32 6.17 7.94
N ALA A 2 -2.32 6.56 7.12
CA ALA A 2 -2.06 7.34 5.90
C ALA A 2 -1.25 8.64 6.09
N THR A 3 -1.62 9.48 7.06
CA THR A 3 -0.88 10.71 7.39
C THR A 3 0.55 10.44 7.88
N GLN A 4 0.80 9.30 8.52
CA GLN A 4 2.13 8.92 9.00
C GLN A 4 3.03 8.44 7.86
N VAL A 5 2.45 7.80 6.84
CA VAL A 5 3.16 7.31 5.65
C VAL A 5 3.24 8.39 4.56
N GLY A 6 2.48 9.48 4.68
CA GLY A 6 2.46 10.57 3.71
C GLY A 6 1.88 10.18 2.34
N ILE A 7 1.01 9.16 2.32
CA ILE A 7 0.22 8.77 1.14
C ILE A 7 -1.17 9.36 1.30
N GLU A 8 -1.62 10.11 0.30
CA GLU A 8 -2.98 10.62 0.27
C GLU A 8 -3.95 9.46 0.01
N VAL A 9 -4.96 9.31 0.85
CA VAL A 9 -5.99 8.28 0.66
C VAL A 9 -6.88 8.69 -0.52
N PRO A 10 -7.04 7.84 -1.56
CA PRO A 10 -7.93 8.10 -2.69
C PRO A 10 -9.38 8.34 -2.26
N ALA A 11 -10.11 9.15 -3.03
CA ALA A 11 -11.48 9.55 -2.69
C ALA A 11 -12.42 8.35 -2.53
N LEU A 12 -12.37 7.39 -3.47
CA LEU A 12 -13.18 6.17 -3.42
C LEU A 12 -12.85 5.33 -2.17
N LEU A 13 -11.57 5.07 -1.88
CA LEU A 13 -11.18 4.33 -0.67
C LEU A 13 -11.66 5.03 0.60
N ARG A 14 -11.56 6.36 0.66
CA ARG A 14 -12.08 7.15 1.79
C ARG A 14 -13.59 7.00 1.94
N ALA A 15 -14.34 7.01 0.84
CA ALA A 15 -15.79 6.85 0.83
C ALA A 15 -16.19 5.44 1.27
N LEU A 16 -15.49 4.40 0.80
CA LEU A 16 -15.70 3.01 1.21
C LEU A 16 -15.50 2.83 2.73
N VAL A 17 -14.41 3.39 3.27
CA VAL A 17 -14.14 3.36 4.71
C VAL A 17 -15.24 4.10 5.48
N ALA A 18 -15.64 5.30 5.03
CA ALA A 18 -16.69 6.08 5.67
C ALA A 18 -18.06 5.38 5.64
N ALA A 19 -18.33 4.60 4.59
CA ALA A 19 -19.54 3.78 4.46
C ALA A 19 -19.49 2.47 5.26
N GLY A 20 -18.37 2.16 5.92
CA GLY A 20 -18.16 0.90 6.63
C GLY A 20 -18.04 -0.31 5.69
N ALA A 21 -17.77 -0.09 4.40
CA ALA A 21 -17.74 -1.13 3.37
C ALA A 21 -16.42 -1.91 3.33
N THR A 22 -15.47 -1.64 4.24
CA THR A 22 -14.14 -2.27 4.28
C THR A 22 -13.94 -3.12 5.54
N VAL A 23 -15.03 -3.60 6.14
CA VAL A 23 -15.01 -4.30 7.43
C VAL A 23 -16.02 -5.44 7.41
N TYR A 24 -15.60 -6.65 7.79
CA TYR A 24 -16.45 -7.84 7.83
C TYR A 24 -17.39 -7.87 9.06
N GLY A 25 -17.01 -7.21 10.15
CA GLY A 25 -17.83 -7.09 11.37
C GLY A 25 -17.81 -8.35 12.26
N PRO A 26 -18.19 -8.23 13.55
CA PRO A 26 -18.09 -9.33 14.51
C PRO A 26 -19.04 -10.50 14.20
N ASP A 27 -20.15 -10.24 13.50
CA ASP A 27 -21.15 -11.25 13.14
C ASP A 27 -20.76 -12.10 11.93
N TRP A 28 -19.66 -11.75 11.24
CA TRP A 28 -19.23 -12.41 10.01
C TRP A 28 -19.16 -13.94 10.12
N PRO A 29 -18.50 -14.55 11.13
CA PRO A 29 -18.36 -16.01 11.17
C PRO A 29 -19.70 -16.76 11.23
N GLY A 30 -20.74 -16.14 11.80
CA GLY A 30 -22.07 -16.75 11.92
C GLY A 30 -23.07 -16.33 10.84
N GLN A 31 -22.80 -15.25 10.10
CA GLN A 31 -23.77 -14.64 9.18
C GLN A 31 -23.19 -14.33 7.79
N TRP A 32 -21.94 -14.74 7.49
CA TRP A 32 -21.23 -14.38 6.27
C TRP A 32 -22.08 -14.58 5.01
N ARG A 33 -22.76 -15.72 4.89
CA ARG A 33 -23.57 -16.03 3.70
C ARG A 33 -24.70 -15.03 3.50
N THR A 34 -25.42 -14.70 4.57
CA THR A 34 -26.50 -13.70 4.52
C THR A 34 -25.93 -12.32 4.23
N LEU A 35 -24.84 -11.94 4.90
CA LEU A 35 -24.20 -10.64 4.71
C LEU A 35 -23.69 -10.45 3.28
N CYS A 36 -23.12 -11.49 2.66
CA CYS A 36 -22.73 -11.50 1.25
C CYS A 36 -23.88 -11.10 0.31
N LEU A 37 -25.11 -11.50 0.62
CA LEU A 37 -26.28 -11.28 -0.22
C LEU A 37 -27.09 -10.02 0.12
N THR A 38 -26.89 -9.42 1.30
CA THR A 38 -27.70 -8.29 1.76
C THR A 38 -26.90 -7.01 1.99
N GLN A 39 -25.72 -7.12 2.58
CA GLN A 39 -24.88 -5.99 2.94
C GLN A 39 -23.40 -6.39 2.93
N PRO A 40 -22.85 -6.76 1.77
CA PRO A 40 -21.47 -7.18 1.72
C PRO A 40 -20.53 -5.99 1.92
N PRO A 41 -19.32 -6.24 2.47
CA PRO A 41 -18.17 -5.40 2.21
C PRO A 41 -17.96 -5.23 0.69
N ALA A 42 -17.37 -4.12 0.27
CA ALA A 42 -17.01 -3.93 -1.12
C ALA A 42 -16.00 -4.98 -1.57
N PHE A 43 -16.08 -5.39 -2.83
CA PHE A 43 -15.24 -6.43 -3.44
C PHE A 43 -15.43 -7.83 -2.86
N ILE A 44 -16.58 -8.11 -2.22
CA ILE A 44 -16.88 -9.47 -1.74
C ILE A 44 -16.99 -10.48 -2.88
N SER A 45 -17.38 -10.01 -4.07
CA SER A 45 -17.55 -10.88 -5.24
C SER A 45 -16.24 -11.03 -6.02
N CYS A 46 -15.15 -10.43 -5.55
CA CYS A 46 -13.87 -10.45 -6.22
C CYS A 46 -13.03 -11.61 -5.69
N GLU A 47 -12.55 -12.45 -6.61
CA GLU A 47 -11.74 -13.61 -6.29
C GLU A 47 -10.45 -13.19 -5.57
N GLU A 48 -10.08 -13.94 -4.54
CA GLU A 48 -8.86 -13.73 -3.75
C GLU A 48 -8.70 -12.29 -3.22
N PHE A 49 -9.77 -11.56 -2.90
CA PHE A 49 -9.68 -10.24 -2.27
C PHE A 49 -10.21 -10.26 -0.84
N GLU A 50 -9.38 -9.81 0.11
CA GLU A 50 -9.75 -9.72 1.52
C GLU A 50 -9.36 -8.35 2.11
N TRP A 51 -10.34 -7.62 2.67
CA TRP A 51 -10.02 -6.40 3.40
C TRP A 51 -9.23 -6.71 4.67
N MET A 52 -8.08 -6.03 4.83
CA MET A 52 -7.35 -6.09 6.08
C MET A 52 -8.02 -5.23 7.15
N ASP A 53 -8.13 -5.75 8.36
CA ASP A 53 -8.61 -5.01 9.51
C ASP A 53 -7.59 -3.95 9.99
N ALA A 54 -7.89 -3.25 11.08
CA ALA A 54 -7.00 -2.22 11.61
C ALA A 54 -5.68 -2.79 12.16
N GLN A 55 -5.72 -3.97 12.76
CA GLN A 55 -4.58 -4.64 13.35
C GLN A 55 -3.68 -5.23 12.26
N GLU A 56 -4.24 -5.96 11.31
CA GLU A 56 -3.51 -6.56 10.18
C GLU A 56 -2.75 -5.49 9.38
N ARG A 57 -3.39 -4.35 9.12
CA ARG A 57 -2.74 -3.22 8.46
C ARG A 57 -1.61 -2.61 9.29
N ALA A 58 -1.81 -2.50 10.60
CA ALA A 58 -0.79 -1.98 11.50
C ALA A 58 0.43 -2.92 11.56
N ASP A 59 0.19 -4.23 11.67
CA ASP A 59 1.23 -5.25 11.70
C ASP A 59 2.00 -5.29 10.38
N ALA A 60 1.30 -5.26 9.24
CA ALA A 60 1.95 -5.18 7.93
C ALA A 60 2.82 -3.92 7.80
N ALA A 61 2.30 -2.76 8.20
CA ALA A 61 3.02 -1.50 8.15
C ALA A 61 4.21 -1.42 9.13
N GLN A 62 4.15 -2.09 10.27
CA GLN A 62 5.20 -2.04 11.30
C GLN A 62 6.25 -3.13 11.14
N GLU A 63 5.88 -4.33 10.73
CA GLU A 63 6.79 -5.47 10.66
C GLU A 63 7.64 -5.47 9.39
N TRP A 64 7.11 -4.99 8.27
CA TRP A 64 7.84 -5.15 7.00
C TRP A 64 7.60 -4.10 5.93
N LEU A 65 6.42 -3.49 5.83
CA LEU A 65 6.11 -2.50 4.80
C LEU A 65 6.50 -1.05 5.20
N HIS A 66 7.28 -0.86 6.26
CA HIS A 66 7.75 0.46 6.66
C HIS A 66 8.88 0.98 5.76
N ALA A 67 8.87 2.29 5.51
CA ALA A 67 9.79 2.92 4.56
C ALA A 67 11.28 2.72 4.89
N ALA A 68 11.64 2.61 6.18
CA ALA A 68 13.03 2.38 6.58
C ALA A 68 13.57 1.02 6.10
N ALA A 69 12.74 -0.03 6.09
CA ALA A 69 13.11 -1.34 5.54
C ALA A 69 13.08 -1.34 4.01
N GLN A 70 12.18 -0.55 3.42
CA GLN A 70 11.87 -0.61 1.98
C GLN A 70 12.61 0.44 1.15
N GLY A 71 13.83 0.81 1.53
CA GLY A 71 14.64 1.78 0.78
C GLY A 71 13.97 3.15 0.60
N GLY A 72 13.17 3.58 1.57
CA GLY A 72 12.40 4.82 1.53
C GLY A 72 11.09 4.74 0.75
N ARG A 73 10.77 3.62 0.09
CA ARG A 73 9.46 3.40 -0.54
C ARG A 73 8.39 3.31 0.54
N ARG A 74 7.25 3.94 0.28
CA ARG A 74 6.16 4.10 1.23
C ARG A 74 5.00 3.22 0.79
N PHE A 75 4.39 2.54 1.75
CA PHE A 75 3.27 1.62 1.52
C PHE A 75 2.14 1.90 2.49
N LEU A 76 0.92 1.92 1.96
CA LEU A 76 -0.31 1.95 2.73
C LEU A 76 -1.09 0.66 2.39
N PRO A 77 -0.90 -0.43 3.16
CA PRO A 77 -1.63 -1.67 2.95
C PRO A 77 -3.12 -1.44 3.26
N PHE A 78 -3.99 -2.07 2.45
CA PHE A 78 -5.44 -1.96 2.63
C PHE A 78 -6.17 -3.30 2.54
N ALA A 79 -5.63 -4.27 1.82
CA ALA A 79 -6.22 -5.59 1.62
C ALA A 79 -5.11 -6.62 1.38
N GLN A 80 -5.46 -7.90 1.38
CA GLN A 80 -4.59 -9.00 0.98
C GLN A 80 -5.29 -9.94 0.01
N ASN A 81 -4.51 -10.79 -0.65
CA ASN A 81 -5.05 -11.94 -1.37
C ASN A 81 -5.05 -13.22 -0.52
N GLY A 82 -5.61 -14.32 -1.06
CA GLY A 82 -5.66 -15.61 -0.36
C GLY A 82 -4.29 -16.23 -0.05
N ALA A 83 -3.22 -15.75 -0.71
CA ALA A 83 -1.84 -16.14 -0.41
C ALA A 83 -1.21 -15.29 0.72
N GLY A 84 -1.88 -14.23 1.18
CA GLY A 84 -1.38 -13.31 2.20
C GLY A 84 -0.53 -12.15 1.65
N ASP A 85 -0.51 -11.95 0.33
CA ASP A 85 0.18 -10.84 -0.31
C ASP A 85 -0.61 -9.55 -0.15
N ALA A 86 0.08 -8.45 0.12
CA ALA A 86 -0.57 -7.20 0.48
C ALA A 86 -0.88 -6.33 -0.74
N TYR A 87 -2.16 -5.99 -0.93
CA TYR A 87 -2.54 -4.86 -1.77
C TYR A 87 -2.23 -3.54 -1.05
N CYS A 88 -1.39 -2.73 -1.68
CA CYS A 88 -0.90 -1.48 -1.12
C CYS A 88 -1.09 -0.32 -2.08
N LEU A 89 -1.43 0.86 -1.55
CA LEU A 89 -1.08 2.11 -2.22
C LEU A 89 0.42 2.36 -1.99
N THR A 90 1.18 2.68 -3.03
CA THR A 90 2.64 2.85 -2.90
C THR A 90 3.16 4.13 -3.54
N LEU A 91 4.18 4.73 -2.93
CA LEU A 91 4.95 5.83 -3.50
C LEU A 91 6.45 5.57 -3.34
N GLY A 92 7.23 5.83 -4.39
CA GLY A 92 8.68 5.80 -4.30
C GLY A 92 9.24 6.85 -3.32
N ALA A 93 10.49 6.66 -2.89
CA ALA A 93 11.17 7.56 -1.93
C ALA A 93 11.21 9.03 -2.40
N ASN A 94 11.31 9.24 -3.72
CA ASN A 94 11.42 10.56 -4.34
C ASN A 94 10.10 11.04 -4.97
N ALA A 95 8.96 10.44 -4.62
CA ALA A 95 7.68 10.85 -5.15
C ALA A 95 7.36 12.31 -4.79
N LEU A 96 6.88 13.08 -5.78
CA LEU A 96 6.51 14.47 -5.58
C LEU A 96 5.28 14.59 -4.66
N PRO A 97 5.09 15.74 -3.97
CA PRO A 97 3.84 16.03 -3.28
C PRO A 97 2.63 15.87 -4.21
N HIS A 98 1.52 15.37 -3.68
CA HIS A 98 0.26 15.13 -4.43
C HIS A 98 0.36 14.14 -5.59
N THR A 99 1.41 13.32 -5.64
CA THR A 99 1.49 12.19 -6.59
C THR A 99 0.38 11.19 -6.26
N VAL A 100 -0.42 10.83 -7.27
CA VAL A 100 -1.43 9.76 -7.15
C VAL A 100 -0.70 8.45 -6.90
N ALA A 101 -1.02 7.79 -5.79
CA ALA A 101 -0.40 6.52 -5.43
C ALA A 101 -1.02 5.38 -6.25
N PRO A 102 -0.23 4.64 -7.05
CA PRO A 102 -0.69 3.41 -7.69
C PRO A 102 -1.01 2.33 -6.66
N VAL A 103 -1.81 1.34 -7.09
CA VAL A 103 -2.05 0.10 -6.35
C VAL A 103 -1.03 -0.95 -6.80
N ALA A 104 -0.33 -1.54 -5.84
CA ALA A 104 0.60 -2.64 -6.06
C ALA A 104 0.20 -3.87 -5.25
N LEU A 105 0.51 -5.05 -5.76
CA LEU A 105 0.52 -6.30 -5.02
C LEU A 105 1.96 -6.54 -4.53
N VAL A 106 2.11 -6.65 -3.21
CA VAL A 106 3.40 -6.85 -2.56
C VAL A 106 3.44 -8.26 -1.98
N PRO A 107 4.19 -9.19 -2.59
CA PRO A 107 4.25 -10.55 -2.11
C PRO A 107 4.94 -10.63 -0.76
N HIS A 108 4.45 -11.51 0.11
CA HIS A 108 5.01 -11.69 1.45
C HIS A 108 6.21 -12.65 1.49
N ASP A 109 6.32 -13.52 0.48
CA ASP A 109 7.29 -14.59 0.31
C ASP A 109 8.18 -14.42 -0.95
N ASP A 110 8.17 -13.25 -1.59
CA ASP A 110 9.00 -12.88 -2.76
C ASP A 110 9.59 -11.46 -2.62
N ASP A 111 10.65 -11.16 -3.36
CA ASP A 111 11.36 -9.87 -3.38
C ASP A 111 10.92 -8.93 -4.51
N GLU A 112 9.99 -9.36 -5.37
CA GLU A 112 9.48 -8.55 -6.48
C GLU A 112 7.99 -8.22 -6.34
N ALA A 113 7.69 -6.94 -6.08
CA ALA A 113 6.33 -6.43 -6.11
C ALA A 113 5.94 -5.92 -7.50
N MET A 114 4.64 -5.91 -7.77
CA MET A 114 4.09 -5.46 -9.06
C MET A 114 3.05 -4.37 -8.85
N VAL A 115 3.20 -3.25 -9.55
CA VAL A 115 2.11 -2.30 -9.72
C VAL A 115 1.02 -2.95 -10.59
N LEU A 116 -0.23 -2.89 -10.13
CA LEU A 116 -1.39 -3.42 -10.85
C LEU A 116 -2.04 -2.31 -11.67
N HIS A 117 -2.34 -1.19 -11.00
CA HIS A 117 -3.10 -0.08 -11.57
C HIS A 117 -2.52 1.26 -11.11
N ALA A 118 -2.61 2.26 -11.97
CA ALA A 118 -2.08 3.60 -11.69
C ALA A 118 -2.87 4.35 -10.59
N SER A 119 -4.10 3.90 -10.29
CA SER A 119 -4.95 4.50 -9.27
C SER A 119 -5.82 3.44 -8.58
N PHE A 120 -6.38 3.80 -7.42
CA PHE A 120 -7.34 2.95 -6.70
C PHE A 120 -8.68 2.84 -7.44
N ASP A 121 -9.11 3.89 -8.13
CA ASP A 121 -10.34 3.88 -8.94
C ASP A 121 -10.24 2.89 -10.10
N ASP A 122 -9.09 2.85 -10.79
CA ASP A 122 -8.81 1.86 -11.84
C ASP A 122 -8.75 0.44 -11.27
N PHE A 123 -8.09 0.26 -10.12
CA PHE A 123 -8.05 -1.03 -9.43
C PHE A 123 -9.47 -1.50 -9.08
N ALA A 124 -10.30 -0.65 -8.46
CA ALA A 124 -11.67 -0.98 -8.09
C ALA A 124 -12.52 -1.36 -9.31
N ALA A 125 -12.40 -0.61 -10.41
CA ALA A 125 -13.09 -0.94 -11.66
C ALA A 125 -12.64 -2.30 -12.21
N ALA A 126 -11.32 -2.57 -12.22
CA ALA A 126 -10.77 -3.83 -12.71
C ALA A 126 -11.24 -5.03 -11.88
N MET A 127 -11.22 -4.93 -10.56
CA MET A 127 -11.68 -6.01 -9.67
C MET A 127 -13.16 -6.37 -9.91
N LEU A 128 -14.02 -5.35 -10.08
CA LEU A 128 -15.45 -5.55 -10.38
C LEU A 128 -15.67 -6.12 -11.79
N LEU A 129 -14.90 -5.64 -12.78
CA LEU A 129 -14.94 -6.16 -14.15
C LEU A 129 -14.56 -7.64 -14.21
N GLN A 130 -13.48 -8.02 -13.52
CA GLN A 130 -13.02 -9.41 -13.45
C GLN A 130 -14.08 -10.30 -12.80
N SER A 131 -14.65 -9.87 -11.66
CA SER A 131 -15.76 -10.56 -11.00
C SER A 131 -16.97 -10.76 -11.92
N MET A 132 -17.34 -9.76 -12.73
CA MET A 132 -18.43 -9.89 -13.71
C MET A 132 -18.10 -10.83 -14.87
N ALA A 133 -16.83 -11.00 -15.20
CA ALA A 133 -16.38 -11.83 -16.32
C ALA A 133 -16.21 -13.30 -15.96
N ASP A 134 -16.20 -13.62 -14.66
CA ASP A 134 -16.04 -14.97 -14.15
C ASP A 134 -16.68 -15.14 -12.77
N LEU A 135 -17.81 -15.85 -12.74
CA LEU A 135 -18.56 -16.16 -11.52
C LEU A 135 -18.16 -17.51 -10.90
N SER A 136 -17.12 -18.18 -11.40
CA SER A 136 -16.85 -19.58 -11.01
C SER A 136 -16.50 -19.73 -9.53
N HIS A 137 -15.77 -18.79 -8.93
CA HIS A 137 -15.36 -18.92 -7.52
C HIS A 137 -16.55 -18.76 -6.56
N GLN A 138 -17.55 -17.94 -6.89
CA GLN A 138 -18.76 -17.83 -6.09
C GLN A 138 -19.65 -19.07 -6.22
N MET A 139 -19.58 -19.77 -7.35
CA MET A 139 -20.39 -20.97 -7.63
C MET A 139 -20.06 -22.16 -6.72
N ASP A 140 -18.93 -22.14 -6.02
CA ASP A 140 -18.58 -23.16 -5.03
C ASP A 140 -19.49 -23.10 -3.80
N GLU A 141 -19.96 -21.90 -3.45
CA GLU A 141 -20.78 -21.65 -2.26
C GLU A 141 -22.21 -21.21 -2.61
N PHE A 142 -22.41 -20.57 -3.75
CA PHE A 142 -23.68 -19.94 -4.14
C PHE A 142 -24.27 -20.58 -5.40
N SER A 143 -25.60 -20.60 -5.48
CA SER A 143 -26.29 -20.86 -6.76
C SER A 143 -25.96 -19.75 -7.77
N LEU A 144 -26.19 -20.00 -9.07
CA LEU A 144 -25.98 -18.99 -10.11
C LEU A 144 -26.79 -17.70 -9.83
N GLU A 145 -28.03 -17.85 -9.36
CA GLU A 145 -28.88 -16.71 -9.02
C GLU A 145 -28.29 -15.87 -7.88
N GLU A 146 -27.80 -16.54 -6.83
CA GLU A 146 -27.15 -15.88 -5.68
C GLU A 146 -25.81 -15.23 -6.08
N ALA A 147 -24.96 -15.91 -6.87
CA ALA A 147 -23.69 -15.36 -7.35
C ALA A 147 -23.90 -14.11 -8.21
N VAL A 148 -24.91 -14.13 -9.09
CA VAL A 148 -25.32 -12.96 -9.88
C VAL A 148 -25.85 -11.84 -8.99
N ALA A 149 -26.68 -12.17 -7.99
CA ALA A 149 -27.23 -11.18 -7.06
C ALA A 149 -26.13 -10.51 -6.23
N GLN A 150 -25.19 -11.30 -5.69
CA GLN A 150 -24.04 -10.82 -4.93
C GLN A 150 -23.17 -9.88 -5.78
N THR A 151 -22.79 -10.32 -6.99
CA THR A 151 -21.95 -9.53 -7.91
C THR A 151 -22.62 -8.21 -8.27
N ARG A 152 -23.93 -8.22 -8.58
CA ARG A 152 -24.69 -7.00 -8.88
C ARG A 152 -24.78 -6.07 -7.68
N LEU A 153 -24.98 -6.62 -6.48
CA LEU A 153 -25.04 -5.83 -5.25
C LEU A 153 -23.71 -5.16 -4.95
N ASP A 154 -22.60 -5.88 -5.10
CA ASP A 154 -21.24 -5.35 -4.91
C ASP A 154 -20.94 -4.24 -5.92
N VAL A 155 -21.19 -4.50 -7.22
CA VAL A 155 -21.05 -3.48 -8.27
C VAL A 155 -21.91 -2.26 -7.97
N ALA A 156 -23.18 -2.42 -7.61
CA ALA A 156 -24.07 -1.30 -7.34
C ALA A 156 -23.58 -0.45 -6.16
N ARG A 157 -23.20 -1.08 -5.04
CA ARG A 157 -22.75 -0.37 -3.83
C ARG A 157 -21.41 0.35 -4.04
N THR A 158 -20.45 -0.35 -4.64
CA THR A 158 -19.11 0.20 -4.86
C THR A 158 -19.13 1.30 -5.91
N SER A 159 -19.82 1.06 -7.04
CA SER A 159 -19.89 2.02 -8.13
C SER A 159 -20.68 3.28 -7.81
N ALA A 160 -21.66 3.23 -6.88
CA ALA A 160 -22.38 4.41 -6.41
C ALA A 160 -21.48 5.46 -5.71
N LEU A 161 -20.26 5.06 -5.32
CA LEU A 161 -19.25 5.95 -4.71
C LEU A 161 -18.18 6.41 -5.72
N MET A 162 -18.27 5.96 -6.97
CA MET A 162 -17.35 6.31 -8.07
C MET A 162 -17.88 7.50 -8.88
N PRO A 163 -17.06 8.10 -9.76
CA PRO A 163 -17.54 9.08 -10.75
C PRO A 163 -18.72 8.53 -11.58
N ALA A 164 -19.67 9.40 -11.92
CA ALA A 164 -20.95 9.01 -12.54
C ALA A 164 -20.78 8.17 -13.82
N ASP A 165 -19.85 8.55 -14.70
CA ASP A 165 -19.58 7.84 -15.96
C ASP A 165 -19.10 6.40 -15.72
N SER A 166 -18.22 6.20 -14.73
CA SER A 166 -17.75 4.87 -14.32
C SER A 166 -18.87 4.07 -13.68
N ALA A 167 -19.69 4.72 -12.87
CA ALA A 167 -20.82 4.08 -12.18
C ALA A 167 -21.87 3.56 -13.16
N GLU A 168 -22.30 4.41 -14.09
CA GLU A 168 -23.27 4.05 -15.13
C GLU A 168 -22.77 2.88 -15.96
N ARG A 169 -21.49 2.92 -16.38
CA ARG A 169 -20.91 1.86 -17.19
C ARG A 169 -20.85 0.52 -16.45
N LEU A 170 -20.34 0.51 -15.22
CA LEU A 170 -20.23 -0.72 -14.41
C LEU A 170 -21.62 -1.33 -14.14
N GLN A 171 -22.60 -0.49 -13.81
CA GLN A 171 -23.98 -0.96 -13.57
C GLN A 171 -24.64 -1.49 -14.83
N ALA A 172 -24.44 -0.85 -15.98
CA ALA A 172 -24.95 -1.35 -17.26
C ALA A 172 -24.39 -2.75 -17.59
N MET A 173 -23.10 -2.99 -17.29
CA MET A 173 -22.48 -4.30 -17.46
C MET A 173 -23.00 -5.34 -16.48
N ALA A 174 -23.15 -4.99 -15.20
CA ALA A 174 -23.72 -5.88 -14.20
C ALA A 174 -25.19 -6.26 -14.49
N GLY A 175 -25.92 -5.38 -15.19
CA GLY A 175 -27.31 -5.60 -15.60
C GLY A 175 -27.51 -6.62 -16.74
N GLN A 176 -26.43 -7.09 -17.38
CA GLN A 176 -26.51 -8.08 -18.45
C GLN A 176 -27.01 -9.44 -17.95
N VAL A 177 -27.53 -10.25 -18.88
CA VAL A 177 -28.00 -11.63 -18.58
C VAL A 177 -26.77 -12.53 -18.45
N PRO A 178 -26.66 -13.36 -17.39
CA PRO A 178 -25.55 -14.29 -17.25
C PRO A 178 -25.52 -15.30 -18.40
N GLN A 179 -24.33 -15.54 -18.94
CA GLN A 179 -24.10 -16.49 -20.03
C GLN A 179 -22.93 -17.41 -19.69
N GLN A 180 -23.04 -18.67 -20.12
CA GLN A 180 -21.92 -19.60 -20.04
C GLN A 180 -20.93 -19.32 -21.17
N GLN A 181 -19.65 -19.24 -20.85
CA GLN A 181 -18.58 -18.93 -21.78
C GLN A 181 -17.40 -19.86 -21.54
N SER A 182 -16.69 -20.23 -22.60
CA SER A 182 -15.46 -21.02 -22.48
C SER A 182 -14.27 -20.07 -22.38
N VAL A 183 -13.51 -20.18 -21.29
CA VAL A 183 -12.36 -19.34 -20.96
C VAL A 183 -11.11 -20.20 -20.92
N GLN A 184 -10.00 -19.67 -21.42
CA GLN A 184 -8.71 -20.33 -21.41
C GLN A 184 -7.68 -19.42 -20.73
N ASP A 185 -7.32 -19.74 -19.47
CA ASP A 185 -6.46 -18.89 -18.63
C ASP A 185 -5.01 -18.77 -19.11
N GLY A 186 -4.61 -19.57 -20.09
CA GLY A 186 -3.29 -19.48 -20.71
C GLY A 186 -3.18 -20.35 -21.97
N PRO A 187 -2.15 -20.14 -22.80
CA PRO A 187 -2.06 -20.76 -24.13
C PRO A 187 -2.02 -22.29 -24.12
N ARG A 188 -1.70 -22.90 -22.97
CA ARG A 188 -1.67 -24.36 -22.76
C ARG A 188 -2.69 -24.85 -21.73
N ALA A 189 -3.45 -23.95 -21.10
CA ALA A 189 -4.47 -24.33 -20.14
C ALA A 189 -5.63 -25.03 -20.88
N ARG A 190 -6.29 -25.98 -20.21
CA ARG A 190 -7.54 -26.52 -20.74
C ARG A 190 -8.63 -25.45 -20.61
N PRO A 191 -9.46 -25.24 -21.65
CA PRO A 191 -10.61 -24.37 -21.50
C PRO A 191 -11.52 -24.85 -20.36
N ARG A 192 -12.06 -23.91 -19.61
CA ARG A 192 -13.08 -24.14 -18.59
C ARG A 192 -14.31 -23.30 -18.92
N ASP A 193 -15.48 -23.85 -18.62
CA ASP A 193 -16.74 -23.15 -18.84
C ASP A 193 -17.14 -22.40 -17.58
N VAL A 194 -17.33 -21.09 -17.71
CA VAL A 194 -17.66 -20.18 -16.61
C VAL A 194 -18.98 -19.49 -16.88
N TRP A 195 -19.70 -19.12 -15.83
CA TRP A 195 -20.80 -18.18 -15.94
C TRP A 195 -20.27 -16.76 -15.83
N ALA A 196 -20.75 -15.86 -16.69
CA ALA A 196 -20.28 -14.47 -16.73
C ALA A 196 -21.41 -13.51 -17.11
N LEU A 197 -21.37 -12.30 -16.56
CA LEU A 197 -22.24 -11.18 -16.94
C LEU A 197 -21.68 -10.41 -18.15
N ILE A 198 -20.36 -10.37 -18.32
CA ILE A 198 -19.70 -9.78 -19.49
C ILE A 198 -18.85 -10.81 -20.23
N SER A 199 -18.57 -10.55 -21.50
CA SER A 199 -17.68 -11.43 -22.27
C SER A 199 -16.20 -11.16 -21.98
N GLN A 200 -15.34 -12.16 -22.16
CA GLN A 200 -13.87 -11.98 -22.08
C GLN A 200 -13.34 -10.89 -23.03
N LYS A 201 -13.98 -10.75 -24.21
CA LYS A 201 -13.67 -9.67 -25.15
C LYS A 201 -14.04 -8.30 -24.57
N GLN A 202 -15.20 -8.19 -23.93
CA GLN A 202 -15.64 -6.95 -23.30
C GLN A 202 -14.76 -6.61 -22.08
N LEU A 203 -14.41 -7.61 -21.27
CA LEU A 203 -13.44 -7.46 -20.18
C LEU A 203 -12.12 -6.85 -20.70
N ALA A 204 -11.51 -7.47 -21.72
CA ALA A 204 -10.26 -6.98 -22.30
C ALA A 204 -10.38 -5.53 -22.79
N GLN A 205 -11.47 -5.18 -23.46
CA GLN A 205 -11.72 -3.81 -23.94
C GLN A 205 -11.87 -2.79 -22.80
N GLU A 206 -12.50 -3.15 -21.68
CA GLU A 206 -12.60 -2.26 -20.52
C GLU A 206 -11.27 -2.15 -19.78
N LEU A 207 -10.53 -3.25 -19.61
CA LEU A 207 -9.21 -3.24 -18.98
C LEU A 207 -8.18 -2.42 -19.78
N GLU A 208 -8.24 -2.43 -21.11
CA GLU A 208 -7.40 -1.57 -21.97
C GLU A 208 -7.63 -0.07 -21.74
N ARG A 209 -8.80 0.32 -21.24
CA ARG A 209 -9.12 1.73 -20.92
C ARG A 209 -8.60 2.15 -19.55
N LEU A 210 -8.36 1.18 -18.67
CA LEU A 210 -7.81 1.43 -17.34
C LEU A 210 -6.29 1.59 -17.44
N SER A 211 -5.75 2.54 -16.70
CA SER A 211 -4.30 2.71 -16.67
C SER A 211 -3.67 1.58 -15.85
N THR A 212 -3.16 0.57 -16.55
CA THR A 212 -2.32 -0.46 -15.96
C THR A 212 -0.87 -0.03 -16.06
N ALA A 213 -0.15 -0.14 -14.95
CA ALA A 213 1.29 0.06 -14.93
C ALA A 213 1.86 -1.28 -14.49
N GLN A 214 2.15 -2.20 -15.42
CA GLN A 214 2.79 -3.49 -15.11
C GLN A 214 4.28 -3.29 -14.75
N LEU A 215 4.54 -2.34 -13.87
CA LEU A 215 5.86 -1.96 -13.39
C LEU A 215 6.20 -2.84 -12.19
N ARG A 216 7.30 -3.57 -12.31
CA ARG A 216 7.88 -4.35 -11.22
C ARG A 216 8.90 -3.52 -10.44
N PHE A 217 9.01 -3.76 -9.14
CA PHE A 217 10.02 -3.15 -8.29
C PHE A 217 10.39 -4.06 -7.13
N SER A 218 11.65 -4.00 -6.71
CA SER A 218 12.11 -4.80 -5.58
C SER A 218 11.53 -4.33 -4.24
N VAL A 219 11.26 -5.28 -3.36
CA VAL A 219 10.86 -5.11 -1.97
C VAL A 219 11.76 -5.96 -1.08
N VAL A 220 11.99 -5.52 0.16
CA VAL A 220 12.67 -6.35 1.15
C VAL A 220 11.65 -7.31 1.73
N PRO A 221 11.83 -8.63 1.59
CA PRO A 221 10.81 -9.57 2.01
C PRO A 221 10.74 -9.75 3.54
N ARG A 222 9.59 -10.20 4.04
CA ARG A 222 9.30 -10.25 5.48
C ARG A 222 10.28 -11.12 6.27
N TRP A 223 10.76 -12.23 5.71
CA TRP A 223 11.68 -13.14 6.42
C TRP A 223 13.10 -12.59 6.57
N GLU A 224 13.53 -11.68 5.71
CA GLU A 224 14.84 -11.04 5.81
C GLU A 224 14.88 -10.05 6.97
N LEU A 225 13.76 -9.37 7.23
CA LEU A 225 13.63 -8.42 8.34
C LEU A 225 13.58 -9.10 9.71
N ARG A 226 13.01 -10.31 9.78
CA ARG A 226 12.98 -11.14 11.00
C ARG A 226 14.34 -11.77 11.32
N SER A 227 15.23 -11.88 10.34
CA SER A 227 16.55 -12.48 10.48
C SER A 227 17.64 -11.48 10.90
N ALA A 228 17.29 -10.19 11.01
CA ALA A 228 18.16 -9.20 11.64
C ALA A 228 18.32 -9.59 13.13
N PRO A 229 19.55 -9.77 13.64
CA PRO A 229 19.75 -10.08 15.05
C PRO A 229 19.09 -9.00 15.90
N ALA A 230 18.49 -9.39 17.03
CA ALA A 230 17.74 -8.54 17.96
C ALA A 230 18.57 -7.42 18.65
N GLN A 231 19.70 -7.04 18.08
CA GLN A 231 20.44 -5.81 18.38
C GLN A 231 20.20 -4.76 17.28
N GLU A 232 18.95 -4.42 16.99
CA GLU A 232 18.63 -3.12 16.34
C GLU A 232 17.14 -2.73 16.41
N VAL A 233 16.29 -3.51 17.10
CA VAL A 233 14.86 -3.22 17.24
C VAL A 233 14.53 -2.72 18.64
N ASN A 234 15.29 -1.73 19.13
CA ASN A 234 14.89 -0.83 20.23
C ASN A 234 15.93 0.29 20.43
N ALA A 235 15.97 1.22 19.48
CA ALA A 235 16.23 2.62 19.77
C ALA A 235 15.50 3.41 18.68
N PRO A 236 14.88 4.56 18.97
CA PRO A 236 14.55 5.49 17.89
C PRO A 236 15.87 5.73 17.16
N ALA A 237 15.90 5.47 15.86
CA ALA A 237 16.97 5.98 15.02
C ALA A 237 16.94 7.49 15.23
N ALA A 238 17.82 7.97 16.11
CA ALA A 238 18.18 9.36 16.16
C ALA A 238 18.54 9.66 14.71
N VAL A 239 17.78 10.56 14.09
CA VAL A 239 18.27 11.32 12.96
C VAL A 239 19.68 11.69 13.36
N GLN A 240 20.69 11.09 12.73
CA GLN A 240 22.03 11.61 12.77
C GLN A 240 21.91 12.96 12.09
N SER A 241 21.52 13.96 12.89
CA SER A 241 21.84 15.34 12.63
C SER A 241 23.34 15.30 12.33
N PRO A 242 23.80 15.93 11.24
CA PRO A 242 25.21 15.93 10.89
C PRO A 242 25.98 16.23 12.18
N ALA A 243 26.88 15.31 12.56
CA ALA A 243 27.56 15.36 13.84
C ALA A 243 27.99 16.81 14.08
N ALA A 244 27.51 17.42 15.17
CA ALA A 244 27.83 18.81 15.45
C ALA A 244 29.35 18.96 15.35
N PRO A 245 29.85 19.96 14.59
CA PRO A 245 31.27 20.07 14.32
C PRO A 245 32.02 20.09 15.65
N THR A 246 32.97 19.17 15.82
CA THR A 246 33.76 19.09 17.05
C THR A 246 34.51 20.40 17.25
N TRP A 247 34.84 20.76 18.49
CA TRP A 247 35.57 22.00 18.73
C TRP A 247 36.92 22.05 17.99
N GLN A 248 37.54 20.90 17.70
CA GLN A 248 38.77 20.83 16.89
C GLN A 248 38.52 21.19 15.42
N SER A 249 37.39 20.78 14.83
CA SER A 249 37.06 21.16 13.45
C SER A 249 36.69 22.64 13.34
N LEU A 250 36.06 23.19 14.38
CA LEU A 250 35.82 24.64 14.52
C LEU A 250 37.11 25.43 14.83
N ALA A 251 38.13 24.81 15.43
CA ALA A 251 39.40 25.50 15.71
C ALA A 251 40.26 25.67 14.45
N ALA A 252 40.00 24.89 13.40
CA ALA A 252 40.75 24.94 12.14
C ALA A 252 40.50 26.23 11.33
N ASP A 253 39.34 26.86 11.49
CA ASP A 253 38.98 28.11 10.80
C ASP A 253 38.97 29.31 11.79
N PRO A 254 39.78 30.36 11.56
CA PRO A 254 39.76 31.58 12.38
C PRO A 254 38.38 32.22 12.54
N ALA A 255 37.48 32.07 11.55
CA ALA A 255 36.12 32.61 11.59
C ALA A 255 35.23 31.91 12.62
N THR A 256 35.51 30.65 12.96
CA THR A 256 34.72 29.84 13.90
C THR A 256 35.37 29.67 15.28
N ARG A 257 36.49 30.36 15.53
CA ARG A 257 37.24 30.36 16.81
C ARG A 257 36.38 30.57 18.07
N ARG A 258 35.42 31.50 18.04
CA ARG A 258 34.53 31.75 19.20
C ARG A 258 33.57 30.58 19.46
N GLN A 259 33.17 29.86 18.42
CA GLN A 259 32.33 28.66 18.54
C GLN A 259 33.17 27.47 19.04
N ALA A 260 34.42 27.33 18.58
CA ALA A 260 35.37 26.35 19.08
C ALA A 260 35.60 26.46 20.60
N ILE A 261 35.82 27.68 21.11
CA ILE A 261 36.03 27.93 22.54
C ILE A 261 34.79 27.48 23.35
N ARG A 262 33.58 27.82 22.89
CA ARG A 262 32.34 27.45 23.58
C ARG A 262 32.10 25.94 23.54
N ALA A 263 32.40 25.29 22.42
CA ALA A 263 32.28 23.85 22.27
C ALA A 263 33.28 23.11 23.18
N TYR A 264 34.53 23.59 23.29
CA TYR A 264 35.52 23.04 24.23
C TYR A 264 35.05 23.15 25.69
N GLN A 265 34.50 24.31 26.08
CA GLN A 265 33.98 24.49 27.44
C GLN A 265 32.78 23.58 27.74
N ALA A 266 31.92 23.33 26.76
CA ALA A 266 30.80 22.40 26.91
C ALA A 266 31.26 20.95 27.06
N GLU A 267 32.36 20.57 26.38
CA GLU A 267 32.88 19.20 26.39
C GLU A 267 33.74 18.88 27.63
N PHE A 268 34.56 19.83 28.10
CA PHE A 268 35.54 19.59 29.18
C PHE A 268 35.28 20.39 30.47
N GLY A 269 34.28 21.28 30.50
CA GLY A 269 33.92 22.04 31.69
C GLY A 269 34.97 23.05 32.19
N GLY A 270 35.93 23.44 31.34
CA GLY A 270 37.05 24.32 31.69
C GLY A 270 36.72 25.83 31.69
N ASP A 271 37.58 26.62 32.36
CA ASP A 271 37.46 28.08 32.35
C ASP A 271 37.83 28.70 30.98
N LEU A 272 37.45 29.97 30.78
CA LEU A 272 37.65 30.65 29.50
C LEU A 272 39.15 30.77 29.10
N PRO A 273 40.09 31.04 30.03
CA PRO A 273 41.52 31.00 29.74
C PRO A 273 42.01 29.63 29.21
N THR A 274 41.63 28.53 29.86
CA THR A 274 42.02 27.18 29.45
C THR A 274 41.46 26.82 28.08
N ALA A 275 40.19 27.14 27.82
CA ALA A 275 39.56 26.88 26.53
C ALA A 275 40.19 27.68 25.38
N LYS A 276 40.57 28.94 25.61
CA LYS A 276 41.31 29.75 24.62
C LYS A 276 42.68 29.15 24.32
N ALA A 277 43.43 28.76 25.34
CA ALA A 277 44.76 28.17 25.15
C ALA A 277 44.70 26.86 24.34
N ALA A 278 43.70 26.02 24.59
CA ALA A 278 43.49 24.77 23.86
C ALA A 278 43.14 24.99 22.37
N VAL A 279 42.27 25.96 22.07
CA VAL A 279 41.91 26.33 20.69
C VAL A 279 43.09 26.97 19.96
N ASP A 280 43.85 27.84 20.63
CA ASP A 280 44.99 28.53 20.03
C ASP A 280 46.18 27.59 19.77
N ALA A 281 46.33 26.53 20.56
CA ALA A 281 47.34 25.49 20.34
C ALA A 281 47.14 24.71 19.03
N LEU A 282 45.91 24.64 18.52
CA LEU A 282 45.57 23.98 17.25
C LEU A 282 45.72 24.89 16.02
N ASN A 283 45.89 26.20 16.20
CA ASN A 283 46.00 27.15 15.10
C ASN A 283 47.10 28.18 15.37
N PRO A 284 48.39 27.84 15.16
CA PRO A 284 49.52 28.68 15.54
C PRO A 284 49.69 29.97 14.72
N LEU A 285 48.79 30.27 13.78
CA LEU A 285 48.88 31.43 12.89
C LEU A 285 48.12 32.68 13.35
N SER A 286 47.59 32.71 14.58
CA SER A 286 46.91 33.88 15.16
C SER A 286 47.74 34.59 16.24
N ARG A 287 49.04 34.81 16.00
CA ARG A 287 49.85 35.78 16.74
C ARG A 287 50.11 37.02 15.90
#